data_AF-A0A3D1YUC1-F1
#
_entry.id   AF-A0A3D1YUC1-F1
#
_cell.length_a   1.000
_cell.length_b   1.000
_cell.length_c   1.000
_cell.angle_alpha   90.00
_cell.angle_beta   90.00
_cell.angle_gamma   90.00
#
_symmetry.space_group_name_H-M   'P 1'
#
loop_
_entity.id
_entity.type
_entity.pdbx_description
1 polymer ?
#
loop_
_entity_poly.entity_id
_entity_poly.type
_entity_poly.pdbx_seq_one_letter_code
_entity_poly.pdbx_strand_id
1 'polypeptide(L)'
;MRLVSQIFRQLVVCGCAASVSLGLLLVADQAFDAGFVSTATAQDTPKKERETRKTPALRNNIYEKLAEAQVFAEAKQYAEAEAILNDMLDATSKKSKLNRYELANVYNTYAYLRYAVEDYDGALNYYQKVIDQRPEIPLALEINTLYTVAQLYFLQENWRKGIDTLNTWMSVTDTPSTNAYVLLANGYFQLKDYDKSLTNIQIAIDREEAAGKLPKEQWYNLARFIHFDRDNYRAALDILEILIMYYPKKQYWVQASHLYGEEKDEARQLALLEATYEQNLLDRGQDIVLIAQLYLNAEVPFPAALAMEKGLADGLVDKESKNYELAGVAWRQAQEVTKSLPMLEAAASKSEKGELYARLGNVYLDVDKNKEAVEALRKGLDRGGVKRPDQARLALGMAYFNLGDFNAARRAFREARKDQRARSYADQWLKYISSEENRLEELAKDLG
;
A
#
# COMPACT_ATOMS: atom_id res chain seq x y z
N MET A 1 20.95 15.64 -4.92
CA MET A 1 20.68 14.28 -4.39
C MET A 1 19.60 14.21 -3.31
N ARG A 2 19.47 15.17 -2.38
CA ARG A 2 18.41 15.13 -1.34
C ARG A 2 16.97 15.35 -1.85
N LEU A 3 16.76 16.19 -2.88
CA LEU A 3 15.42 16.40 -3.45
C LEU A 3 14.88 15.18 -4.23
N VAL A 4 15.76 14.45 -4.92
CA VAL A 4 15.37 13.26 -5.70
C VAL A 4 14.93 12.12 -4.76
N SER A 5 15.60 11.98 -3.61
CA SER A 5 15.22 11.04 -2.54
C SER A 5 13.86 11.37 -1.90
N GLN A 6 13.52 12.65 -1.71
CA GLN A 6 12.22 13.04 -1.15
C GLN A 6 11.05 12.84 -2.12
N ILE A 7 11.27 13.08 -3.41
CA ILE A 7 10.24 12.85 -4.45
C ILE A 7 10.01 11.34 -4.64
N PHE A 8 11.07 10.53 -4.56
CA PHE A 8 10.95 9.07 -4.59
C PHE A 8 10.21 8.53 -3.36
N ARG A 9 10.51 9.06 -2.15
CA ARG A 9 9.76 8.73 -0.93
C ARG A 9 8.28 9.07 -1.03
N GLN A 10 7.91 10.19 -1.66
CA GLN A 10 6.49 10.54 -1.86
C GLN A 10 5.80 9.63 -2.89
N LEU A 11 6.49 9.17 -3.93
CA LEU A 11 5.95 8.24 -4.92
C LEU A 11 5.80 6.81 -4.37
N VAL A 12 6.76 6.34 -3.57
CA VAL A 12 6.71 5.04 -2.87
C VAL A 12 5.63 5.06 -1.77
N VAL A 13 5.52 6.16 -1.01
CA VAL A 13 4.45 6.33 -0.02
C VAL A 13 3.08 6.39 -0.70
N CYS A 14 2.92 7.01 -1.88
CA CYS A 14 1.65 6.96 -2.62
C CYS A 14 1.34 5.57 -3.23
N GLY A 15 2.37 4.80 -3.62
CA GLY A 15 2.22 3.42 -4.10
C GLY A 15 1.81 2.43 -3.01
N CYS A 16 2.25 2.66 -1.77
CA CYS A 16 1.88 1.88 -0.58
C CYS A 16 0.62 2.41 0.14
N ALA A 17 0.30 3.71 0.02
CA ALA A 17 -0.86 4.30 0.68
C ALA A 17 -2.18 4.10 -0.09
N ALA A 18 -2.14 3.80 -1.39
CA ALA A 18 -3.35 3.67 -2.22
C ALA A 18 -4.17 2.38 -1.98
N SER A 19 -3.89 1.60 -0.94
CA SER A 19 -4.74 0.47 -0.52
C SER A 19 -4.72 0.19 1.00
N VAL A 20 -4.41 1.19 1.82
CA VAL A 20 -4.71 1.14 3.27
C VAL A 20 -6.00 1.93 3.54
N SER A 21 -7.04 1.66 2.77
CA SER A 21 -8.37 1.58 3.36
C SER A 21 -8.40 0.27 4.13
N LEU A 22 -7.74 0.24 5.30
CA LEU A 22 -8.08 -0.71 6.34
C LEU A 22 -9.46 -0.25 6.83
N GLY A 23 -10.49 -0.56 6.04
CA GLY A 23 -11.83 -0.65 6.55
C GLY A 23 -11.74 -1.66 7.67
N LEU A 24 -11.72 -1.16 8.90
CA LEU A 24 -12.09 -1.90 10.09
C LEU A 24 -13.53 -2.36 9.86
N LEU A 25 -13.69 -3.42 9.05
CA LEU A 25 -14.72 -4.40 9.32
C LEU A 25 -14.25 -5.10 10.59
N LEU A 26 -14.45 -4.42 11.73
CA LEU A 26 -15.01 -5.10 12.87
C LEU A 26 -16.27 -5.76 12.31
N VAL A 27 -16.14 -7.02 11.92
CA VAL A 27 -17.29 -7.89 11.83
C VAL A 27 -17.82 -7.91 13.25
N ALA A 28 -18.74 -6.99 13.55
CA ALA A 28 -19.68 -7.06 14.64
C ALA A 28 -20.64 -8.21 14.33
N ASP A 29 -20.08 -9.41 14.22
CA ASP A 29 -20.78 -10.68 14.16
C ASP A 29 -20.04 -11.64 15.11
N GLN A 30 -19.63 -11.09 16.25
CA GLN A 30 -19.72 -11.84 17.47
C GLN A 30 -20.98 -11.34 18.15
N ALA A 31 -22.07 -12.09 17.94
CA ALA A 31 -23.02 -12.28 19.01
C ALA A 31 -22.21 -12.38 20.31
N PHE A 32 -22.53 -11.50 21.26
CA PHE A 32 -22.00 -11.55 22.60
C PHE A 32 -22.48 -12.89 23.19
N ASP A 33 -21.77 -13.97 22.90
CA ASP A 33 -22.07 -15.30 23.40
C ASP A 33 -21.68 -15.27 24.87
N ALA A 34 -22.63 -14.84 25.70
CA ALA A 34 -22.59 -14.89 27.16
C ALA A 34 -22.69 -16.35 27.67
N GLY A 35 -21.98 -17.27 27.01
CA GLY A 35 -22.16 -18.71 27.14
C GLY A 35 -20.95 -19.51 26.64
N PHE A 36 -19.74 -19.20 27.10
CA PHE A 36 -18.61 -20.11 26.95
C PHE A 36 -18.12 -20.62 28.31
N VAL A 37 -18.76 -21.69 28.78
CA VAL A 37 -18.08 -22.66 29.64
C VAL A 37 -17.04 -23.35 28.75
N SER A 38 -15.78 -22.95 28.86
CA SER A 38 -14.68 -23.71 28.25
C SER A 38 -14.62 -25.09 28.91
N THR A 39 -15.03 -26.13 28.18
CA THR A 39 -14.63 -27.51 28.47
C THR A 39 -13.16 -27.65 28.11
N ALA A 40 -12.29 -27.41 29.10
CA ALA A 40 -10.87 -27.65 28.95
C ALA A 40 -10.61 -29.16 28.81
N THR A 41 -10.06 -29.56 27.67
CA THR A 41 -9.34 -30.83 27.51
C THR A 41 -8.11 -30.80 28.41
N ALA A 42 -8.04 -31.75 29.34
CA ALA A 42 -6.94 -31.87 30.29
C ALA A 42 -5.65 -32.29 29.60
N GLN A 43 -4.60 -31.47 29.72
CA GLN A 43 -3.22 -31.90 29.58
C GLN A 43 -2.51 -31.61 30.92
N ASP A 44 -2.01 -32.66 31.55
CA ASP A 44 -1.33 -32.66 32.85
C ASP A 44 -0.04 -31.83 32.80
N THR A 45 -0.16 -30.55 33.16
CA THR A 45 0.94 -29.72 33.63
C THR A 45 0.62 -29.38 35.08
N PRO A 46 1.56 -29.44 36.04
CA PRO A 46 1.26 -29.16 37.44
C PRO A 46 0.72 -27.74 37.56
N LYS A 47 -0.59 -27.62 37.81
CA LYS A 47 -1.27 -26.35 38.08
C LYS A 47 -0.56 -25.73 39.28
N LYS A 48 0.09 -24.59 39.09
CA LYS A 48 0.47 -23.71 40.19
C LYS A 48 -0.79 -23.53 41.06
N GLU A 49 -0.72 -23.97 42.32
CA GLU A 49 -1.79 -23.75 43.29
C GLU A 49 -2.03 -22.24 43.40
N ARG A 50 -3.15 -21.78 42.83
CA ARG A 50 -3.56 -20.38 42.94
C ARG A 50 -3.90 -20.09 44.40
N GLU A 51 -3.44 -18.96 44.90
CA GLU A 51 -4.10 -18.30 46.02
C GLU A 51 -5.51 -17.90 45.55
N THR A 52 -6.49 -18.75 45.81
CA THR A 52 -7.88 -18.42 45.57
C THR A 52 -8.30 -17.39 46.60
N ARG A 53 -8.68 -16.18 46.13
CA ARG A 53 -9.24 -15.17 47.03
C ARG A 53 -10.51 -15.73 47.64
N LYS A 54 -10.52 -15.88 48.96
CA LYS A 54 -11.70 -16.34 49.71
C LYS A 54 -12.73 -15.21 49.72
N THR A 55 -13.72 -15.29 48.85
CA THR A 55 -14.86 -14.38 48.82
C THR A 55 -16.10 -15.05 49.40
N PRO A 56 -17.00 -14.29 50.06
CA PRO A 56 -18.30 -14.82 50.48
C PRO A 56 -19.09 -15.38 49.29
N ALA A 57 -19.91 -16.39 49.52
CA ALA A 57 -20.86 -16.86 48.53
C ALA A 57 -21.95 -15.80 48.26
N LEU A 58 -22.44 -15.74 47.03
CA LEU A 58 -23.58 -14.92 46.65
C LEU A 58 -24.84 -15.44 47.35
N ARG A 59 -25.54 -14.59 48.11
CA ARG A 59 -26.77 -15.01 48.80
C ARG A 59 -27.87 -15.31 47.79
N ASN A 60 -28.66 -16.36 48.04
CA ASN A 60 -29.67 -16.84 47.09
C ASN A 60 -30.68 -15.77 46.66
N ASN A 61 -31.15 -14.95 47.60
CA ASN A 61 -32.07 -13.85 47.31
C ASN A 61 -31.47 -12.75 46.42
N ILE A 62 -30.15 -12.54 46.46
CA ILE A 62 -29.44 -11.59 45.60
C ILE A 62 -29.24 -12.20 44.21
N TYR A 63 -28.88 -13.49 44.16
CA TYR A 63 -28.78 -14.22 42.90
C TYR A 63 -30.10 -14.22 42.12
N GLU A 64 -31.22 -14.52 42.77
CA GLU A 64 -32.56 -14.52 42.15
C GLU A 64 -32.90 -13.15 41.54
N LYS A 65 -32.61 -12.05 42.23
CA LYS A 65 -32.82 -10.70 41.70
C LYS A 65 -31.92 -10.35 40.52
N LEU A 66 -30.65 -10.75 40.56
CA LEU A 66 -29.75 -10.55 39.42
C LEU A 66 -30.22 -11.34 38.20
N ALA A 67 -30.64 -12.58 38.40
CA ALA A 67 -31.21 -13.42 37.34
C ALA A 67 -32.49 -12.79 36.76
N GLU A 68 -33.37 -12.25 37.60
CA GLU A 68 -34.57 -11.52 37.17
C GLU A 68 -34.20 -10.31 36.28
N ALA A 69 -33.25 -9.47 36.71
CA ALA A 69 -32.76 -8.35 35.91
C ALA A 69 -32.16 -8.82 34.57
N GLN A 70 -31.47 -9.95 34.57
CA GLN A 70 -30.85 -10.53 33.38
C GLN A 70 -31.89 -11.05 32.38
N VAL A 71 -32.98 -11.66 32.85
CA VAL A 71 -34.12 -12.06 32.01
C VAL A 71 -34.75 -10.86 31.31
N PHE A 72 -34.98 -9.75 32.03
CA PHE A 72 -35.45 -8.50 31.41
C PHE A 72 -34.44 -7.95 30.39
N ALA A 73 -33.14 -8.00 30.71
CA ALA A 73 -32.10 -7.57 29.80
C ALA A 73 -32.06 -8.38 28.49
N GLU A 74 -32.18 -9.71 28.58
CA GLU A 74 -32.26 -10.63 27.43
C GLU A 74 -33.52 -10.37 26.58
N ALA A 75 -34.63 -10.02 27.24
CA ALA A 75 -35.85 -9.57 26.57
C ALA A 75 -35.77 -8.14 25.99
N LYS A 76 -34.60 -7.48 26.08
CA LYS A 76 -34.36 -6.08 25.69
C LYS A 76 -35.19 -5.05 26.47
N GLN A 77 -35.73 -5.46 27.60
CA GLN A 77 -36.48 -4.63 28.56
C GLN A 77 -35.49 -3.97 29.54
N TYR A 78 -34.64 -3.09 29.00
CA TYR A 78 -33.52 -2.53 29.75
C TYR A 78 -33.96 -1.61 30.90
N ALA A 79 -35.10 -0.92 30.75
CA ALA A 79 -35.63 -0.04 31.79
C ALA A 79 -36.11 -0.83 33.02
N GLU A 80 -36.77 -1.96 32.78
CA GLU A 80 -37.24 -2.89 33.81
C GLU A 80 -36.07 -3.57 34.51
N ALA A 81 -35.06 -4.02 33.75
CA ALA A 81 -33.82 -4.54 34.31
C ALA A 81 -33.11 -3.50 35.19
N GLU A 82 -32.98 -2.25 34.72
CA GLU A 82 -32.37 -1.16 35.46
C GLU A 82 -33.17 -0.81 36.74
N ALA A 83 -34.49 -0.88 36.71
CA ALA A 83 -35.33 -0.68 37.90
C ALA A 83 -35.04 -1.71 39.00
N ILE A 84 -34.84 -2.98 38.64
CA ILE A 84 -34.47 -4.04 39.60
C ILE A 84 -33.11 -3.73 40.22
N LEU A 85 -32.12 -3.38 39.41
CA LEU A 85 -30.78 -3.08 39.93
C LEU A 85 -30.77 -1.82 40.81
N ASN A 86 -31.60 -0.82 40.50
CA ASN A 86 -31.76 0.38 41.33
C ASN A 86 -32.32 0.03 42.72
N ASP A 87 -33.34 -0.83 42.80
CA ASP A 87 -33.89 -1.33 44.07
C ASP A 87 -32.84 -2.11 44.88
N MET A 88 -31.93 -2.82 44.22
CA MET A 88 -30.81 -3.51 44.88
C MET A 88 -29.77 -2.55 45.46
N LEU A 89 -29.58 -1.37 44.86
CA LEU A 89 -28.63 -0.34 45.31
C LEU A 89 -29.22 0.66 46.30
N ASP A 90 -30.54 0.69 46.49
CA ASP A 90 -31.20 1.62 47.39
C ASP A 90 -30.81 1.38 48.86
N ALA A 91 -29.95 2.27 49.37
CA ALA A 91 -29.44 2.25 50.73
C ALA A 91 -30.51 2.52 51.81
N THR A 92 -31.70 3.00 51.42
CA THR A 92 -32.84 3.21 52.34
C THR A 92 -33.69 1.94 52.51
N SER A 93 -33.47 0.94 51.66
CA SER A 93 -34.13 -0.35 51.74
C SER A 93 -33.67 -1.13 52.98
N LYS A 94 -34.61 -1.47 53.88
CA LYS A 94 -34.36 -2.37 55.02
C LYS A 94 -33.90 -3.78 54.61
N LYS A 95 -33.91 -4.11 53.31
CA LYS A 95 -33.76 -5.47 52.77
C LYS A 95 -32.40 -5.81 52.15
N SER A 96 -31.44 -4.89 51.99
CA SER A 96 -30.14 -5.28 51.41
C SER A 96 -28.96 -4.36 51.78
N LYS A 97 -28.14 -4.82 52.74
CA LYS A 97 -26.72 -4.43 52.75
C LYS A 97 -25.97 -5.46 51.90
N LEU A 98 -25.62 -5.08 50.67
CA LEU A 98 -24.80 -5.91 49.77
C LEU A 98 -23.38 -5.97 50.31
N ASN A 99 -22.76 -7.14 50.28
CA ASN A 99 -21.31 -7.24 50.46
C ASN A 99 -20.60 -6.81 49.17
N ARG A 100 -19.27 -6.62 49.22
CA ARG A 100 -18.48 -6.14 48.07
C ARG A 100 -18.60 -7.02 46.83
N TYR A 101 -18.66 -8.35 47.00
CA TYR A 101 -18.82 -9.29 45.88
C TYR A 101 -20.21 -9.19 45.25
N GLU A 102 -21.25 -9.07 46.07
CA GLU A 102 -22.63 -8.88 45.58
C GLU A 102 -22.78 -7.55 44.86
N LEU A 103 -22.20 -6.49 45.42
CA LEU A 103 -22.18 -5.16 44.82
C LEU A 103 -21.44 -5.16 43.47
N ALA A 104 -20.32 -5.88 43.38
CA ALA A 104 -19.58 -6.08 42.14
C ALA A 104 -20.43 -6.79 41.06
N ASN A 105 -21.24 -7.78 41.43
CA ASN A 105 -22.14 -8.43 40.47
C ASN A 105 -23.26 -7.48 40.00
N VAL A 106 -23.84 -6.69 40.90
CA VAL A 106 -24.84 -5.65 40.53
C VAL A 106 -24.23 -4.64 39.54
N TYR A 107 -23.01 -4.14 39.81
CA TYR A 107 -22.33 -3.24 38.89
C TYR A 107 -21.95 -3.90 37.56
N ASN A 108 -21.59 -5.19 37.56
CA ASN A 108 -21.33 -5.92 36.33
C ASN A 108 -22.60 -6.01 35.46
N THR A 109 -23.76 -6.35 36.06
CA THR A 109 -25.03 -6.38 35.33
C THR A 109 -25.43 -4.99 34.82
N TYR A 110 -25.20 -3.93 35.59
CA TYR A 110 -25.36 -2.55 35.08
C TYR A 110 -24.47 -2.26 33.88
N ALA A 111 -23.19 -2.64 33.95
CA ALA A 111 -22.25 -2.41 32.86
C ALA A 111 -22.70 -3.14 31.59
N TYR A 112 -23.22 -4.36 31.71
CA TYR A 112 -23.85 -5.09 30.61
C TYR A 112 -25.06 -4.34 30.04
N LEU A 113 -25.97 -3.82 30.87
CA LEU A 113 -27.12 -3.03 30.41
C LEU A 113 -26.68 -1.80 29.63
N ARG A 114 -25.70 -1.05 30.14
CA ARG A 114 -25.18 0.15 29.46
C ARG A 114 -24.50 -0.20 28.14
N TYR A 115 -23.74 -1.29 28.11
CA TYR A 115 -23.13 -1.81 26.88
C TYR A 115 -24.19 -2.18 25.83
N ALA A 116 -25.28 -2.84 26.24
CA ALA A 116 -26.35 -3.29 25.34
C ALA A 116 -27.12 -2.14 24.67
N VAL A 117 -27.10 -0.94 25.26
CA VAL A 117 -27.63 0.30 24.67
C VAL A 117 -26.54 1.20 24.09
N GLU A 118 -25.36 0.64 23.85
CA GLU A 118 -24.17 1.32 23.28
C GLU A 118 -23.68 2.53 24.09
N ASP A 119 -24.07 2.64 25.37
CA ASP A 119 -23.50 3.59 26.31
C ASP A 119 -22.19 3.04 26.89
N TYR A 120 -21.13 3.12 26.09
CA TYR A 120 -19.80 2.62 26.46
C TYR A 120 -19.17 3.39 27.64
N ASP A 121 -19.43 4.69 27.77
CA ASP A 121 -18.95 5.49 28.91
C ASP A 121 -19.63 5.06 30.22
N GLY A 122 -20.95 4.84 30.17
CA GLY A 122 -21.69 4.28 31.30
C GLY A 122 -21.23 2.87 31.65
N ALA A 123 -21.00 2.01 30.65
CA ALA A 123 -20.48 0.67 30.86
C ALA A 123 -19.11 0.68 31.55
N LEU A 124 -18.18 1.52 31.07
CA LEU A 124 -16.87 1.71 31.68
C LEU A 124 -16.95 2.21 33.12
N ASN A 125 -17.84 3.17 33.40
CA ASN A 125 -18.05 3.68 34.76
C ASN A 125 -18.49 2.56 35.71
N TYR A 126 -19.42 1.70 35.30
CA TYR A 126 -19.87 0.59 36.12
C TYR A 126 -18.82 -0.52 36.26
N TYR A 127 -18.09 -0.87 35.19
CA TYR A 127 -16.98 -1.81 35.31
C TYR A 127 -15.85 -1.29 36.21
N GLN A 128 -15.58 0.02 36.22
CA GLN A 128 -14.64 0.60 37.17
C GLN A 128 -15.13 0.39 38.61
N LYS A 129 -16.42 0.58 38.89
CA LYS A 129 -16.99 0.29 40.21
C LYS A 129 -16.88 -1.19 40.61
N VAL A 130 -16.90 -2.12 39.65
CA VAL A 130 -16.59 -3.55 39.90
C VAL A 130 -15.14 -3.69 40.35
N ILE A 131 -14.20 -3.10 39.60
CA ILE A 131 -12.76 -3.12 39.88
C ILE A 131 -12.44 -2.48 41.24
N ASP A 132 -13.21 -1.48 41.67
CA ASP A 132 -13.04 -0.80 42.96
C ASP A 132 -13.47 -1.65 44.16
N GLN A 133 -14.10 -2.82 43.94
CA GLN A 133 -14.44 -3.78 45.00
C GLN A 133 -13.30 -4.73 45.35
N ARG A 134 -12.12 -4.56 44.76
CA ARG A 134 -10.92 -5.33 45.11
C ARG A 134 -10.41 -4.99 46.53
N PRO A 135 -9.79 -5.97 47.23
CA PRO A 135 -9.53 -7.35 46.82
C PRO A 135 -10.71 -8.32 47.07
N GLU A 136 -11.85 -7.88 47.60
CA GLU A 136 -12.96 -8.72 48.05
C GLU A 136 -13.87 -9.27 46.93
N ILE A 137 -13.34 -9.39 45.71
CA ILE A 137 -13.98 -10.04 44.56
C ILE A 137 -13.16 -11.23 44.07
N PRO A 138 -13.80 -12.26 43.49
CA PRO A 138 -13.09 -13.38 42.88
C PRO A 138 -12.09 -12.89 41.83
N LEU A 139 -10.90 -13.50 41.81
CA LEU A 139 -9.88 -13.17 40.83
C LEU A 139 -10.37 -13.36 39.39
N ALA A 140 -11.21 -14.37 39.14
CA ALA A 140 -11.82 -14.59 37.83
C ALA A 140 -12.70 -13.41 37.37
N LEU A 141 -13.47 -12.82 38.30
CA LEU A 141 -14.28 -11.64 38.00
C LEU A 141 -13.38 -10.44 37.67
N GLU A 142 -12.34 -10.19 38.47
CA GLU A 142 -11.36 -9.14 38.18
C GLU A 142 -10.71 -9.30 36.80
N ILE A 143 -10.20 -10.50 36.49
CA ILE A 143 -9.56 -10.80 35.21
C ILE A 143 -10.53 -10.56 34.05
N ASN A 144 -11.76 -11.06 34.13
CA ASN A 144 -12.75 -10.87 33.06
C ASN A 144 -13.09 -9.39 32.89
N THR A 145 -13.35 -8.67 33.99
CA THR A 145 -13.70 -7.25 33.93
C THR A 145 -12.57 -6.39 33.37
N LEU A 146 -11.31 -6.60 33.78
CA LEU A 146 -10.17 -5.85 33.25
C LEU A 146 -10.01 -6.05 31.73
N TYR A 147 -10.21 -7.27 31.23
CA TYR A 147 -10.14 -7.54 29.80
C TYR A 147 -11.25 -6.81 29.03
N THR A 148 -12.50 -6.87 29.52
CA THR A 148 -13.62 -6.15 28.92
C THR A 148 -13.41 -4.64 28.93
N VAL A 149 -12.93 -4.06 30.04
CA VAL A 149 -12.60 -2.63 30.13
C VAL A 149 -11.52 -2.24 29.11
N ALA A 150 -10.48 -3.06 28.96
CA ALA A 150 -9.47 -2.81 27.93
C ALA A 150 -10.07 -2.82 26.52
N GLN A 151 -10.92 -3.80 26.19
CA GLN A 151 -11.62 -3.88 24.90
C GLN A 151 -12.52 -2.67 24.64
N LEU A 152 -13.25 -2.19 25.66
CA LEU A 152 -14.07 -0.98 25.54
C LEU A 152 -13.22 0.26 25.29
N TYR A 153 -12.09 0.41 25.97
CA TYR A 153 -11.16 1.49 25.67
C TYR A 153 -10.61 1.39 24.25
N PHE A 154 -10.32 0.19 23.74
CA PHE A 154 -9.91 0.02 22.34
C PHE A 154 -11.03 0.37 21.36
N LEU A 155 -12.28 0.00 21.66
CA LEU A 155 -13.46 0.32 20.84
C LEU A 155 -13.70 1.83 20.75
N GLN A 156 -13.48 2.56 21.85
CA GLN A 156 -13.58 4.02 21.90
C GLN A 156 -12.30 4.74 21.46
N GLU A 157 -11.34 4.03 20.85
CA GLU A 157 -10.05 4.56 20.41
C GLU A 157 -9.21 5.22 21.54
N ASN A 158 -9.50 4.88 22.80
CA ASN A 158 -8.74 5.31 23.95
C ASN A 158 -7.51 4.40 24.14
N TRP A 159 -6.64 4.39 23.14
CA TRP A 159 -5.53 3.44 22.99
C TRP A 159 -4.67 3.33 24.24
N ARG A 160 -4.31 4.47 24.85
CA ARG A 160 -3.45 4.49 26.04
C ARG A 160 -4.11 3.82 27.24
N LYS A 161 -5.36 4.18 27.56
CA LYS A 161 -6.08 3.54 28.67
C LYS A 161 -6.34 2.05 28.40
N GLY A 162 -6.62 1.69 27.15
CA GLY A 162 -6.79 0.29 26.74
C GLY A 162 -5.53 -0.53 26.97
N ILE A 163 -4.38 -0.01 26.55
CA ILE A 163 -3.06 -0.63 26.76
C ILE A 163 -2.73 -0.74 28.25
N ASP A 164 -2.90 0.35 29.03
CA ASP A 164 -2.59 0.37 30.46
C ASP A 164 -3.45 -0.65 31.23
N THR A 165 -4.74 -0.74 30.88
CA THR A 165 -5.67 -1.71 31.45
C THR A 165 -5.30 -3.14 31.04
N LEU A 166 -4.96 -3.36 29.77
CA LEU A 166 -4.59 -4.68 29.27
C LEU A 166 -3.25 -5.17 29.86
N ASN A 167 -2.28 -4.28 30.06
CA ASN A 167 -1.04 -4.59 30.78
C ASN A 167 -1.33 -4.97 32.25
N THR A 168 -2.25 -4.25 32.90
CA THR A 168 -2.71 -4.60 34.26
C THR A 168 -3.34 -5.99 34.27
N TRP A 169 -4.23 -6.27 33.31
CA TRP A 169 -4.82 -7.59 33.11
C TRP A 169 -3.76 -8.68 32.92
N MET A 170 -2.72 -8.43 32.11
CA MET A 170 -1.62 -9.39 31.92
C MET A 170 -0.86 -9.67 33.22
N SER A 171 -0.69 -8.67 34.09
CA SER A 171 0.04 -8.85 35.35
C SER A 171 -0.67 -9.76 36.36
N VAL A 172 -2.01 -9.87 36.26
CA VAL A 172 -2.84 -10.71 37.14
C VAL A 172 -3.31 -12.01 36.47
N THR A 173 -2.90 -12.25 35.22
CA THR A 173 -3.28 -13.43 34.43
C THR A 173 -2.09 -14.35 34.25
N ASP A 174 -2.19 -15.59 34.71
CA ASP A 174 -1.09 -16.56 34.67
C ASP A 174 -0.68 -16.93 33.23
N THR A 175 -1.67 -17.09 32.35
CA THR A 175 -1.48 -17.47 30.94
C THR A 175 -2.23 -16.49 30.04
N PRO A 176 -1.66 -15.31 29.74
CA PRO A 176 -2.26 -14.38 28.80
C PRO A 176 -2.48 -15.05 27.44
N SER A 177 -3.70 -14.90 26.90
CA SER A 177 -4.07 -15.49 25.60
C SER A 177 -3.29 -14.85 24.45
N THR A 178 -3.09 -15.59 23.35
CA THR A 178 -2.47 -15.06 22.12
C THR A 178 -3.16 -13.78 21.64
N ASN A 179 -4.49 -13.73 21.74
CA ASN A 179 -5.28 -12.57 21.32
C ASN A 179 -4.98 -11.30 22.16
N ALA A 180 -4.58 -11.44 23.43
CA ALA A 180 -4.20 -10.29 24.24
C ALA A 180 -2.93 -9.61 23.72
N TYR A 181 -1.95 -10.38 23.22
CA TYR A 181 -0.78 -9.82 22.55
C TYR A 181 -1.15 -9.13 21.25
N VAL A 182 -2.09 -9.70 20.47
CA VAL A 182 -2.61 -9.05 19.26
C VAL A 182 -3.28 -7.72 19.59
N LEU A 183 -4.09 -7.64 20.65
CA LEU A 183 -4.72 -6.39 21.08
C LEU A 183 -3.68 -5.34 21.50
N LEU A 184 -2.67 -5.72 22.28
CA LEU A 184 -1.55 -4.82 22.60
C LEU A 184 -0.83 -4.35 21.34
N ALA A 185 -0.56 -5.26 20.40
CA ALA A 185 0.14 -4.93 19.16
C ALA A 185 -0.62 -3.86 18.36
N ASN A 186 -1.94 -4.02 18.21
CA ASN A 186 -2.79 -3.04 17.55
C ASN A 186 -2.86 -1.73 18.33
N GLY A 187 -2.99 -1.77 19.66
CA GLY A 187 -2.96 -0.58 20.50
C GLY A 187 -1.68 0.24 20.33
N TYR A 188 -0.53 -0.42 20.44
CA TYR A 188 0.77 0.22 20.25
C TYR A 188 0.95 0.74 18.82
N PHE A 189 0.42 0.02 17.82
CA PHE A 189 0.43 0.47 16.44
C PHE A 189 -0.29 1.82 16.25
N GLN A 190 -1.47 1.98 16.84
CA GLN A 190 -2.24 3.23 16.78
C GLN A 190 -1.51 4.40 17.48
N LEU A 191 -0.75 4.10 18.54
CA LEU A 191 0.13 5.07 19.20
C LEU A 191 1.47 5.28 18.47
N LYS A 192 1.70 4.64 17.32
CA LYS A 192 2.96 4.64 16.56
C LYS A 192 4.17 4.13 17.36
N ASP A 193 3.92 3.35 18.42
CA ASP A 193 4.96 2.62 19.16
C ASP A 193 5.23 1.29 18.42
N TYR A 194 5.91 1.41 17.28
CA TYR A 194 6.13 0.29 16.37
C TYR A 194 7.04 -0.81 16.97
N ASP A 195 7.95 -0.45 17.86
CA ASP A 195 8.78 -1.42 18.60
C ASP A 195 7.93 -2.38 19.43
N LYS A 196 7.06 -1.82 20.28
CA LYS A 196 6.18 -2.67 21.12
C LYS A 196 5.10 -3.35 20.29
N SER A 197 4.61 -2.69 19.24
CA SER A 197 3.66 -3.30 18.32
C SER A 197 4.24 -4.57 17.69
N LEU A 198 5.44 -4.46 17.11
CA LEU A 198 6.13 -5.57 16.47
C LEU A 198 6.44 -6.69 17.48
N THR A 199 6.94 -6.33 18.66
CA THR A 199 7.25 -7.31 19.71
C THR A 199 6.03 -8.13 20.08
N ASN A 200 4.87 -7.49 20.28
CA ASN A 200 3.65 -8.18 20.69
C ASN A 200 3.04 -9.01 19.54
N ILE A 201 3.06 -8.52 18.29
CA ILE A 201 2.52 -9.31 17.17
C ILE A 201 3.39 -10.53 16.87
N GLN A 202 4.71 -10.42 17.03
CA GLN A 202 5.63 -11.54 16.84
C GLN A 202 5.36 -12.64 17.88
N ILE A 203 5.15 -12.29 19.15
CA ILE A 203 4.74 -13.26 20.18
C ILE A 203 3.47 -14.00 19.77
N ALA A 204 2.50 -13.32 19.15
CA ALA A 204 1.28 -13.96 18.70
C ALA A 204 1.52 -14.93 17.54
N ILE A 205 2.34 -14.53 16.56
CA ILE A 205 2.77 -15.35 15.42
C ILE A 205 3.51 -16.60 15.92
N ASP A 206 4.56 -16.42 16.71
CA ASP A 206 5.42 -17.51 17.22
C ASP A 206 4.60 -18.55 18.00
N ARG A 207 3.59 -18.11 18.76
CA ARG A 207 2.72 -19.01 19.55
C ARG A 207 1.81 -19.87 18.67
N GLU A 208 1.24 -19.32 17.61
CA GLU A 208 0.43 -20.11 16.68
C GLU A 208 1.32 -21.08 15.88
N GLU A 209 2.49 -20.63 15.42
CA GLU A 209 3.45 -21.48 14.71
C GLU A 209 3.95 -22.64 15.60
N ALA A 210 4.31 -22.35 16.86
CA ALA A 210 4.70 -23.37 17.83
C ALA A 210 3.57 -24.37 18.16
N ALA A 211 2.31 -23.94 18.00
CA ALA A 211 1.14 -24.81 18.12
C ALA A 211 0.84 -25.60 16.83
N GLY A 212 1.67 -25.50 15.80
CA GLY A 212 1.47 -26.15 14.50
C GLY A 212 0.31 -25.56 13.70
N LYS A 213 -0.09 -24.33 14.01
CA LYS A 213 -1.19 -23.62 13.35
C LYS A 213 -0.63 -22.51 12.47
N LEU A 214 -1.35 -22.20 11.40
CA LEU A 214 -1.02 -21.09 10.51
C LEU A 214 -1.52 -19.77 11.13
N PRO A 215 -0.62 -18.81 11.45
CA PRO A 215 -1.00 -17.52 12.01
C PRO A 215 -1.85 -16.72 11.03
N LYS A 216 -2.80 -15.92 11.55
CA LYS A 216 -3.74 -15.17 10.72
C LYS A 216 -3.01 -14.19 9.80
N GLU A 217 -3.46 -14.09 8.54
CA GLU A 217 -2.94 -13.18 7.51
C GLU A 217 -2.74 -11.74 8.01
N GLN A 218 -3.69 -11.22 8.79
CA GLN A 218 -3.63 -9.84 9.33
C GLN A 218 -2.43 -9.60 10.26
N TRP A 219 -1.94 -10.63 10.96
CA TRP A 219 -0.80 -10.51 11.86
C TRP A 219 0.50 -10.35 11.08
N TYR A 220 0.68 -11.16 10.03
CA TYR A 220 1.78 -10.99 9.09
C TYR A 220 1.73 -9.64 8.37
N ASN A 221 0.54 -9.19 7.94
CA ASN A 221 0.40 -7.87 7.32
C ASN A 221 0.82 -6.73 8.26
N LEU A 222 0.47 -6.79 9.56
CA LEU A 222 0.90 -5.81 10.56
C LEU A 222 2.42 -5.84 10.74
N ALA A 223 3.01 -7.02 10.96
CA ALA A 223 4.45 -7.18 11.13
C ALA A 223 5.21 -6.68 9.90
N ARG A 224 4.79 -7.09 8.69
CA ARG A 224 5.38 -6.65 7.41
C ARG A 224 5.30 -5.14 7.25
N PHE A 225 4.16 -4.52 7.54
CA PHE A 225 4.03 -3.07 7.47
C PHE A 225 5.03 -2.38 8.40
N ILE A 226 5.15 -2.85 9.65
CA ILE A 226 6.08 -2.26 10.62
C ILE A 226 7.54 -2.45 10.17
N HIS A 227 7.90 -3.62 9.64
CA HIS A 227 9.24 -3.82 9.08
C HIS A 227 9.52 -2.87 7.92
N PHE A 228 8.57 -2.71 6.99
CA PHE A 228 8.69 -1.78 5.88
C PHE A 228 8.88 -0.32 6.34
N ASP A 229 8.05 0.17 7.27
CA ASP A 229 8.14 1.55 7.79
C ASP A 229 9.50 1.86 8.44
N ARG A 230 10.14 0.83 8.99
CA ARG A 230 11.46 0.93 9.64
C ARG A 230 12.62 0.62 8.68
N ASP A 231 12.37 0.65 7.38
CA ASP A 231 13.34 0.35 6.33
C ASP A 231 13.99 -1.04 6.46
N ASN A 232 13.34 -1.97 7.17
CA ASN A 232 13.77 -3.37 7.32
C ASN A 232 13.20 -4.21 6.18
N TYR A 233 13.57 -3.88 4.94
CA TYR A 233 12.98 -4.46 3.73
C TYR A 233 13.16 -5.97 3.63
N ARG A 234 14.29 -6.51 4.10
CA ARG A 234 14.52 -7.97 4.13
C ARG A 234 13.51 -8.73 4.98
N ALA A 235 13.26 -8.27 6.20
CA ALA A 235 12.26 -8.91 7.07
C ALA A 235 10.84 -8.76 6.51
N ALA A 236 10.53 -7.62 5.87
CA ALA A 236 9.26 -7.46 5.18
C ALA A 236 9.14 -8.37 3.94
N LEU A 237 10.23 -8.64 3.22
CA LEU A 237 10.29 -9.62 2.14
C LEU A 237 10.07 -11.04 2.65
N ASP A 238 10.74 -11.45 3.74
CA ASP A 238 10.56 -12.78 4.34
C ASP A 238 9.08 -13.02 4.69
N ILE A 239 8.40 -12.02 5.26
CA ILE A 239 6.97 -12.11 5.56
C ILE A 239 6.13 -12.11 4.28
N LEU A 240 6.51 -11.36 3.25
CA LEU A 240 5.81 -11.40 1.95
C LEU A 240 5.93 -12.77 1.29
N GLU A 241 7.04 -13.48 1.42
CA GLU A 241 7.18 -14.86 0.94
C GLU A 241 6.21 -15.81 1.65
N ILE A 242 6.06 -15.69 2.97
CA ILE A 242 5.05 -16.42 3.75
C ILE A 242 3.63 -16.08 3.25
N LEU A 243 3.33 -14.79 3.08
CA LEU A 243 2.02 -14.33 2.59
C LEU A 243 1.73 -14.85 1.17
N ILE A 244 2.72 -14.87 0.28
CA ILE A 244 2.57 -15.42 -1.07
C ILE A 244 2.30 -16.92 -1.01
N MET A 245 2.99 -17.66 -0.13
CA MET A 245 2.87 -19.10 -0.03
C MET A 245 1.54 -19.56 0.57
N TYR A 246 1.10 -18.93 1.65
CA TYR A 246 -0.06 -19.39 2.43
C TYR A 246 -1.33 -18.56 2.21
N TYR A 247 -1.19 -17.34 1.71
CA TYR A 247 -2.29 -16.38 1.49
C TYR A 247 -2.19 -15.71 0.11
N PRO A 248 -2.10 -16.47 -1.00
CA PRO A 248 -1.71 -15.95 -2.30
C PRO A 248 -2.71 -14.89 -2.81
N LYS A 249 -2.28 -13.63 -2.75
CA LYS A 249 -2.98 -12.48 -3.34
C LYS A 249 -2.02 -11.74 -4.27
N LYS A 250 -2.51 -11.29 -5.42
CA LYS A 250 -1.71 -10.56 -6.42
C LYS A 250 -0.93 -9.39 -5.82
N GLN A 251 -1.51 -8.70 -4.85
CA GLN A 251 -0.90 -7.54 -4.20
C GLN A 251 0.41 -7.88 -3.50
N TYR A 252 0.62 -9.11 -3.04
CA TYR A 252 1.84 -9.51 -2.35
C TYR A 252 3.01 -9.69 -3.32
N TRP A 253 2.75 -10.24 -4.50
CA TRP A 253 3.73 -10.32 -5.58
C TRP A 253 4.19 -8.92 -6.03
N VAL A 254 3.24 -8.01 -6.23
CA VAL A 254 3.54 -6.62 -6.59
C VAL A 254 4.33 -5.93 -5.48
N GLN A 255 3.90 -6.03 -4.22
CA GLN A 255 4.62 -5.43 -3.09
C GLN A 255 6.04 -5.99 -2.93
N ALA A 256 6.22 -7.30 -3.07
CA ALA A 256 7.54 -7.92 -3.02
C ALA A 256 8.43 -7.44 -4.17
N SER A 257 7.89 -7.28 -5.39
CA SER A 257 8.61 -6.69 -6.52
C SER A 257 9.13 -5.28 -6.19
N HIS A 258 8.25 -4.38 -5.74
CA HIS A 258 8.64 -3.02 -5.34
C HIS A 258 9.71 -3.02 -4.25
N LEU A 259 9.60 -3.92 -3.28
CA LEU A 259 10.54 -4.03 -2.17
C LEU A 259 11.91 -4.59 -2.58
N TYR A 260 11.95 -5.51 -3.54
CA TYR A 260 13.20 -5.91 -4.18
C TYR A 260 13.86 -4.74 -4.94
N GLY A 261 13.07 -3.83 -5.51
CA GLY A 261 13.57 -2.58 -6.09
C GLY A 261 14.27 -1.68 -5.07
N GLU A 262 13.73 -1.56 -3.85
CA GLU A 262 14.37 -0.79 -2.76
C GLU A 262 15.68 -1.44 -2.29
N GLU A 263 15.74 -2.79 -2.27
CA GLU A 263 16.99 -3.54 -2.03
C GLU A 263 17.95 -3.53 -3.24
N LYS A 264 17.58 -2.86 -4.34
CA LYS A 264 18.33 -2.80 -5.62
C LYS A 264 18.56 -4.16 -6.26
N ASP A 265 17.68 -5.11 -5.99
CA ASP A 265 17.64 -6.40 -6.67
C ASP A 265 16.68 -6.33 -7.86
N GLU A 266 17.13 -5.66 -8.91
CA GLU A 266 16.32 -5.46 -10.12
C GLU A 266 15.94 -6.78 -10.79
N ALA A 267 16.77 -7.83 -10.66
CA ALA A 267 16.51 -9.14 -11.22
C ALA A 267 15.30 -9.80 -10.57
N ARG A 268 15.23 -9.84 -9.22
CA ARG A 268 14.06 -10.37 -8.50
C ARG A 268 12.85 -9.44 -8.60
N GLN A 269 13.07 -8.14 -8.63
CA GLN A 269 12.02 -7.16 -8.90
C GLN A 269 11.32 -7.47 -10.23
N LEU A 270 12.09 -7.58 -11.32
CA LEU A 270 11.57 -7.90 -12.66
C LEU A 270 10.87 -9.26 -12.67
N ALA A 271 11.48 -10.30 -12.12
CA ALA A 271 10.91 -11.66 -12.11
C ALA A 271 9.53 -11.71 -11.46
N LEU A 272 9.33 -11.05 -10.31
CA LEU A 272 8.03 -11.01 -9.64
C LEU A 272 7.00 -10.16 -10.40
N LEU A 273 7.43 -9.04 -10.98
CA LEU A 273 6.52 -8.17 -11.73
C LEU A 273 6.07 -8.83 -13.03
N GLU A 274 6.99 -9.50 -13.73
CA GLU A 274 6.72 -10.30 -14.92
C GLU A 274 5.78 -11.47 -14.62
N ALA A 275 6.04 -12.25 -13.56
CA ALA A 275 5.14 -13.32 -13.15
C ALA A 275 3.71 -12.83 -12.88
N THR A 276 3.57 -11.59 -12.38
CA THR A 276 2.27 -10.97 -12.15
C THR A 276 1.64 -10.44 -13.45
N TYR A 277 2.46 -9.89 -14.35
CA TYR A 277 2.06 -9.37 -15.66
C TYR A 277 1.53 -10.48 -16.58
N GLU A 278 2.26 -11.59 -16.69
CA GLU A 278 1.90 -12.75 -17.53
C GLU A 278 0.55 -13.37 -17.12
N GLN A 279 0.19 -13.25 -15.84
CA GLN A 279 -1.10 -13.69 -15.32
C GLN A 279 -2.23 -12.66 -15.47
N ASN A 280 -1.97 -11.52 -16.13
CA ASN A 280 -2.90 -10.39 -16.26
C ASN A 280 -3.39 -9.85 -14.90
N LEU A 281 -2.55 -9.90 -13.87
CA LEU A 281 -2.92 -9.46 -12.52
C LEU A 281 -2.56 -7.98 -12.26
N LEU A 282 -1.70 -7.38 -13.09
CA LEU A 282 -1.36 -5.95 -13.00
C LEU A 282 -2.53 -5.08 -13.47
N ASP A 283 -3.01 -4.23 -12.58
CA ASP A 283 -4.17 -3.35 -12.77
C ASP A 283 -3.85 -1.86 -12.51
N ARG A 284 -2.56 -1.51 -12.47
CA ARG A 284 -2.11 -0.12 -12.35
C ARG A 284 -1.16 0.22 -13.49
N GLY A 285 -1.42 1.32 -14.19
CA GLY A 285 -0.55 1.79 -15.28
C GLY A 285 0.89 2.03 -14.87
N GLN A 286 1.13 2.45 -13.62
CA GLN A 286 2.48 2.64 -13.08
C GLN A 286 3.28 1.32 -13.03
N ASP A 287 2.63 0.20 -12.71
CA ASP A 287 3.30 -1.11 -12.68
C ASP A 287 3.64 -1.58 -14.12
N ILE A 288 2.81 -1.24 -15.12
CA ILE A 288 3.11 -1.49 -16.55
C ILE A 288 4.28 -0.62 -17.04
N VAL A 289 4.31 0.65 -16.64
CA VAL A 289 5.44 1.54 -16.96
C VAL A 289 6.72 1.04 -16.31
N LEU A 290 6.65 0.59 -15.05
CA LEU A 290 7.79 0.04 -14.32
C LEU A 290 8.33 -1.24 -15.00
N ILE A 291 7.48 -2.21 -15.34
CA ILE A 291 7.96 -3.44 -15.99
C ILE A 291 8.59 -3.13 -17.35
N ALA A 292 8.04 -2.19 -18.12
CA ALA A 292 8.64 -1.77 -19.38
C ALA A 292 10.03 -1.15 -19.19
N GLN A 293 10.23 -0.33 -18.15
CA GLN A 293 11.54 0.24 -17.82
C GLN A 293 12.53 -0.86 -17.40
N LEU A 294 12.10 -1.80 -16.57
CA LEU A 294 12.94 -2.93 -16.15
C LEU A 294 13.35 -3.81 -17.34
N TYR A 295 12.43 -4.08 -18.27
CA TYR A 295 12.75 -4.79 -19.50
C TYR A 295 13.79 -4.05 -20.36
N LEU A 296 13.68 -2.73 -20.51
CA LEU A 296 14.67 -1.95 -21.26
C LEU A 296 16.03 -1.95 -20.56
N ASN A 297 16.06 -1.86 -19.23
CA ASN A 297 17.29 -1.97 -18.44
C ASN A 297 17.93 -3.36 -18.56
N ALA A 298 17.12 -4.41 -18.66
CA ALA A 298 17.55 -5.78 -18.90
C ALA A 298 17.93 -6.07 -20.36
N GLU A 299 17.91 -5.06 -21.24
CA GLU A 299 18.18 -5.18 -22.68
C GLU A 299 17.20 -6.11 -23.42
N VAL A 300 15.95 -6.17 -22.95
CA VAL A 300 14.85 -6.97 -23.53
C VAL A 300 13.73 -6.04 -24.05
N PRO A 301 13.97 -5.25 -25.12
CA PRO A 301 13.10 -4.14 -25.50
C PRO A 301 11.75 -4.55 -26.12
N PHE A 302 11.66 -5.76 -26.71
CA PHE A 302 10.43 -6.20 -27.37
C PHE A 302 9.27 -6.44 -26.37
N PRO A 303 9.45 -7.21 -25.28
CA PRO A 303 8.50 -7.26 -24.17
C PRO A 303 8.14 -5.90 -23.57
N ALA A 304 9.12 -5.00 -23.42
CA ALA A 304 8.85 -3.63 -22.94
C ALA A 304 7.83 -2.91 -23.84
N ALA A 305 8.03 -3.01 -25.16
CA ALA A 305 7.19 -2.34 -26.13
C ALA A 305 5.78 -2.94 -26.19
N LEU A 306 5.67 -4.28 -26.12
CA LEU A 306 4.38 -4.97 -26.02
C LEU A 306 3.61 -4.58 -24.75
N ALA A 307 4.28 -4.55 -23.60
CA ALA A 307 3.66 -4.16 -22.34
C ALA A 307 3.08 -2.75 -22.40
N MET A 308 3.86 -1.80 -22.93
CA MET A 308 3.42 -0.42 -23.10
C MET A 308 2.29 -0.28 -24.13
N GLU A 309 2.40 -0.95 -25.28
CA GLU A 309 1.37 -0.93 -26.33
C GLU A 309 0.03 -1.45 -25.80
N LYS A 310 0.04 -2.63 -25.15
CA LYS A 310 -1.14 -3.22 -24.52
C LYS A 310 -1.69 -2.30 -23.42
N GLY A 311 -0.84 -1.80 -22.52
CA GLY A 311 -1.26 -0.91 -21.44
C GLY A 311 -1.92 0.38 -21.94
N LEU A 312 -1.42 0.97 -23.04
CA LEU A 312 -2.00 2.16 -23.68
C LEU A 312 -3.31 1.84 -24.41
N ALA A 313 -3.42 0.66 -25.03
CA ALA A 313 -4.61 0.20 -25.72
C ALA A 313 -5.76 -0.09 -24.74
N ASP A 314 -5.45 -0.78 -23.65
CA ASP A 314 -6.40 -1.15 -22.59
C ASP A 314 -6.82 0.05 -21.72
N GLY A 315 -6.21 1.21 -21.91
CA GLY A 315 -6.47 2.41 -21.11
C GLY A 315 -5.89 2.33 -19.69
N LEU A 316 -5.08 1.32 -19.40
CA LEU A 316 -4.42 1.12 -18.12
C LEU A 316 -3.27 2.11 -17.91
N VAL A 317 -2.54 2.41 -18.98
CA VAL A 317 -1.47 3.41 -19.02
C VAL A 317 -2.01 4.70 -19.59
N ASP A 318 -1.80 5.80 -18.86
CA ASP A 318 -2.26 7.12 -19.31
C ASP A 318 -1.63 7.51 -20.65
N LYS A 319 -2.46 8.07 -21.54
CA LYS A 319 -2.09 8.52 -22.89
C LYS A 319 -1.36 9.87 -22.86
N GLU A 320 -0.29 9.94 -22.06
CA GLU A 320 0.60 11.09 -21.90
C GLU A 320 1.82 11.02 -22.82
N SER A 321 2.42 12.19 -23.10
CA SER A 321 3.61 12.31 -23.96
C SER A 321 4.75 11.37 -23.53
N LYS A 322 5.04 11.30 -22.23
CA LYS A 322 6.13 10.47 -21.66
C LYS A 322 5.91 8.95 -21.84
N ASN A 323 4.66 8.50 -21.76
CA ASN A 323 4.33 7.07 -21.87
C ASN A 323 4.36 6.61 -23.33
N TYR A 324 3.88 7.46 -24.25
CA TYR A 324 4.08 7.23 -25.68
C TYR A 324 5.55 7.29 -26.08
N GLU A 325 6.35 8.19 -25.49
CA GLU A 325 7.79 8.23 -25.73
C GLU A 325 8.45 6.93 -25.29
N LEU A 326 8.13 6.43 -24.09
CA LEU A 326 8.63 5.14 -23.60
C LEU A 326 8.28 3.98 -24.55
N ALA A 327 7.01 3.89 -24.99
CA ALA A 327 6.58 2.88 -25.95
C ALA A 327 7.33 2.99 -27.29
N GLY A 328 7.48 4.21 -27.82
CA GLY A 328 8.19 4.45 -29.06
C GLY A 328 9.68 4.13 -28.97
N VAL A 329 10.33 4.49 -27.86
CA VAL A 329 11.73 4.13 -27.59
C VAL A 329 11.89 2.62 -27.48
N ALA A 330 11.00 1.93 -26.77
CA ALA A 330 11.03 0.48 -26.64
C ALA A 330 10.92 -0.22 -28.01
N TRP A 331 9.93 0.16 -28.84
CA TRP A 331 9.81 -0.39 -30.20
C TRP A 331 11.04 -0.09 -31.06
N ARG A 332 11.62 1.10 -30.95
CA ARG A 332 12.83 1.46 -31.70
C ARG A 332 14.03 0.61 -31.27
N GLN A 333 14.23 0.40 -29.97
CA GLN A 333 15.30 -0.46 -29.46
C GLN A 333 15.10 -1.92 -29.88
N ALA A 334 13.85 -2.37 -29.97
CA ALA A 334 13.47 -3.68 -30.51
C ALA A 334 13.64 -3.80 -32.05
N GLN A 335 14.17 -2.79 -32.73
CA GLN A 335 14.30 -2.71 -34.20
C GLN A 335 12.96 -2.70 -34.96
N GLU A 336 11.85 -2.43 -34.27
CA GLU A 336 10.50 -2.36 -34.82
C GLU A 336 10.15 -0.91 -35.16
N VAL A 337 10.89 -0.31 -36.09
CA VAL A 337 10.77 1.14 -36.38
C VAL A 337 9.36 1.51 -36.87
N THR A 338 8.71 0.64 -37.65
CA THR A 338 7.33 0.84 -38.12
C THR A 338 6.34 0.98 -36.96
N LYS A 339 6.51 0.21 -35.88
CA LYS A 339 5.67 0.30 -34.67
C LYS A 339 6.07 1.47 -33.76
N SER A 340 7.34 1.86 -33.79
CA SER A 340 7.86 3.01 -33.03
C SER A 340 7.25 4.34 -33.49
N LEU A 341 7.16 4.56 -34.81
CA LEU A 341 6.70 5.82 -35.40
C LEU A 341 5.35 6.33 -34.87
N PRO A 342 4.24 5.57 -34.89
CA PRO A 342 2.96 6.07 -34.37
C PRO A 342 3.02 6.43 -32.88
N MET A 343 3.84 5.73 -32.09
CA MET A 343 4.04 6.05 -30.67
C MET A 343 4.82 7.35 -30.50
N LEU A 344 5.91 7.54 -31.25
CA LEU A 344 6.71 8.78 -31.20
C LEU A 344 5.93 9.99 -31.76
N GLU A 345 5.08 9.80 -32.77
CA GLU A 345 4.14 10.80 -33.28
C GLU A 345 3.15 11.24 -32.20
N ALA A 346 2.53 10.28 -31.50
CA ALA A 346 1.64 10.54 -30.38
C ALA A 346 2.38 11.26 -29.25
N ALA A 347 3.60 10.82 -28.92
CA ALA A 347 4.45 11.44 -27.92
C ALA A 347 4.74 12.91 -28.25
N ALA A 348 5.20 13.20 -29.47
CA ALA A 348 5.54 14.54 -29.93
C ALA A 348 4.31 15.46 -30.00
N SER A 349 3.17 14.96 -30.47
CA SER A 349 1.92 15.74 -30.55
C SER A 349 1.44 16.24 -29.18
N LYS A 350 1.66 15.44 -28.14
CA LYS A 350 1.32 15.72 -26.74
C LYS A 350 2.40 16.47 -25.97
N SER A 351 3.56 16.72 -26.57
CA SER A 351 4.66 17.41 -25.89
C SER A 351 4.55 18.92 -26.03
N GLU A 352 4.78 19.66 -24.95
CA GLU A 352 4.88 21.13 -25.02
C GLU A 352 6.19 21.60 -25.67
N LYS A 353 7.20 20.73 -25.76
CA LYS A 353 8.54 21.04 -26.29
C LYS A 353 8.76 20.43 -27.66
N GLY A 354 9.56 21.10 -28.48
CA GLY A 354 9.96 20.64 -29.80
C GLY A 354 11.00 19.50 -29.82
N GLU A 355 11.57 19.14 -28.66
CA GLU A 355 12.60 18.09 -28.57
C GLU A 355 12.11 16.74 -29.11
N LEU A 356 10.87 16.33 -28.80
CA LEU A 356 10.33 15.07 -29.30
C LEU A 356 10.06 15.10 -30.80
N TYR A 357 9.68 16.26 -31.34
CA TYR A 357 9.58 16.46 -32.78
C TYR A 357 10.93 16.37 -33.48
N ALA A 358 11.99 16.93 -32.87
CA ALA A 358 13.34 16.81 -33.40
C ALA A 358 13.80 15.34 -33.41
N ARG A 359 13.52 14.59 -32.34
CA ARG A 359 13.82 13.14 -32.27
C ARG A 359 13.03 12.36 -33.32
N LEU A 360 11.72 12.57 -33.41
CA LEU A 360 10.85 11.93 -34.41
C LEU A 360 11.36 12.19 -35.84
N GLY A 361 11.77 13.42 -36.12
CA GLY A 361 12.35 13.77 -37.42
C GLY A 361 13.63 13.02 -37.76
N ASN A 362 14.50 12.75 -36.77
CA ASN A 362 15.67 11.90 -36.98
C ASN A 362 15.25 10.44 -37.24
N VAL A 363 14.25 9.92 -36.52
CA VAL A 363 13.74 8.56 -36.76
C VAL A 363 13.13 8.43 -38.16
N TYR A 364 12.45 9.46 -38.66
CA TYR A 364 11.98 9.46 -40.06
C TYR A 364 13.12 9.48 -41.07
N LEU A 365 14.21 10.21 -40.80
CA LEU A 365 15.43 10.17 -41.63
C LEU A 365 16.05 8.78 -41.65
N ASP A 366 16.12 8.11 -40.50
CA ASP A 366 16.67 6.75 -40.37
C ASP A 366 15.92 5.73 -41.27
N VAL A 367 14.68 6.02 -41.69
CA VAL A 367 13.85 5.16 -42.56
C VAL A 367 13.44 5.83 -43.88
N ASP A 368 14.22 6.80 -44.34
CA ASP A 368 14.04 7.50 -45.63
C ASP A 368 12.67 8.19 -45.84
N LYS A 369 11.92 8.42 -44.75
CA LYS A 369 10.68 9.22 -44.74
C LYS A 369 11.00 10.71 -44.72
N ASN A 370 11.69 11.16 -45.76
CA ASN A 370 12.32 12.48 -45.80
C ASN A 370 11.29 13.64 -45.75
N LYS A 371 10.08 13.46 -46.26
CA LYS A 371 9.02 14.49 -46.20
C LYS A 371 8.53 14.68 -44.77
N GLU A 372 8.24 13.58 -44.09
CA GLU A 372 7.79 13.54 -42.70
C GLU A 372 8.90 14.02 -41.76
N ALA A 373 10.15 13.70 -42.06
CA ALA A 373 11.32 14.25 -41.35
C ALA A 373 11.36 15.78 -41.43
N VAL A 374 11.20 16.37 -42.61
CA VAL A 374 11.14 17.84 -42.78
C VAL A 374 10.02 18.44 -41.94
N GLU A 375 8.82 17.86 -41.98
CA GLU A 375 7.68 18.36 -41.22
C GLU A 375 7.94 18.32 -39.70
N ALA A 376 8.38 17.17 -39.19
CA ALA A 376 8.67 16.98 -37.77
C ALA A 376 9.79 17.91 -37.31
N LEU A 377 10.91 18.01 -38.03
CA LEU A 377 12.05 18.85 -37.65
C LEU A 377 11.70 20.33 -37.64
N ARG A 378 10.93 20.81 -38.63
CA ARG A 378 10.43 22.18 -38.65
C ARG A 378 9.52 22.46 -37.45
N LYS A 379 8.53 21.59 -37.23
CA LYS A 379 7.61 21.74 -36.10
C LYS A 379 8.33 21.75 -34.76
N GLY A 380 9.37 20.94 -34.61
CA GLY A 380 10.23 20.93 -33.42
C GLY A 380 11.01 22.23 -33.24
N LEU A 381 11.64 22.73 -34.31
CA LEU A 381 12.38 24.00 -34.27
C LEU A 381 11.46 25.19 -33.99
N ASP A 382 10.27 25.23 -34.61
CA ASP A 382 9.27 26.30 -34.46
C ASP A 382 8.65 26.31 -33.05
N ARG A 383 8.36 25.12 -32.48
CA ARG A 383 7.84 24.99 -31.11
C ARG A 383 8.87 25.38 -30.04
N GLY A 384 10.16 25.34 -30.35
CA GLY A 384 11.23 25.67 -29.41
C GLY A 384 11.46 24.61 -28.33
N GLY A 385 12.42 24.83 -27.44
CA GLY A 385 12.77 23.87 -26.37
C GLY A 385 13.56 22.64 -26.84
N VAL A 386 14.04 22.64 -28.09
CA VAL A 386 15.02 21.66 -28.61
C VAL A 386 16.38 21.95 -27.98
N LYS A 387 17.01 20.94 -27.36
CA LYS A 387 18.29 21.09 -26.65
C LYS A 387 19.47 21.36 -27.60
N ARG A 388 19.44 20.76 -28.79
CA ARG A 388 20.47 20.88 -29.83
C ARG A 388 19.82 21.36 -31.15
N PRO A 389 19.38 22.62 -31.22
CA PRO A 389 18.70 23.14 -32.41
C PRO A 389 19.62 23.17 -33.63
N ASP A 390 20.93 23.24 -33.43
CA ASP A 390 21.93 23.08 -34.47
C ASP A 390 21.89 21.68 -35.12
N GLN A 391 21.78 20.62 -34.31
CA GLN A 391 21.66 19.25 -34.81
C GLN A 391 20.33 19.02 -35.51
N ALA A 392 19.23 19.55 -34.96
CA ALA A 392 17.93 19.48 -35.63
C ALA A 392 17.93 20.21 -36.99
N ARG A 393 18.67 21.32 -37.12
CA ARG A 393 18.85 22.03 -38.40
C ARG A 393 19.75 21.27 -39.38
N LEU A 394 20.78 20.57 -38.89
CA LEU A 394 21.58 19.67 -39.72
C LEU A 394 20.71 18.53 -40.28
N ALA A 395 19.94 17.87 -39.43
CA ALA A 395 18.96 16.86 -39.83
C ALA A 395 17.96 17.42 -40.85
N LEU A 396 17.46 18.64 -40.63
CA LEU A 396 16.53 19.28 -41.55
C LEU A 396 17.18 19.53 -42.92
N GLY A 397 18.45 19.95 -42.93
CA GLY A 397 19.22 20.10 -44.16
C GLY A 397 19.41 18.79 -44.91
N MET A 398 19.71 17.69 -44.20
CA MET A 398 19.84 16.35 -44.78
C MET A 398 18.50 15.86 -45.35
N ALA A 399 17.40 16.08 -44.64
CA ALA A 399 16.05 15.73 -45.12
C ALA A 399 15.69 16.46 -46.41
N TYR A 400 15.95 17.77 -46.48
CA TYR A 400 15.75 18.55 -47.70
C TYR A 400 16.65 18.10 -48.85
N PHE A 401 17.91 17.78 -48.55
CA PHE A 401 18.85 17.27 -49.53
C PHE A 401 18.36 15.97 -50.15
N ASN A 402 17.90 15.02 -49.32
CA ASN A 402 17.36 13.73 -49.79
C ASN A 402 16.08 13.88 -50.63
N LEU A 403 15.34 14.99 -50.46
CA LEU A 403 14.19 15.34 -51.30
C LEU A 403 14.59 16.07 -52.60
N GLY A 404 15.86 16.36 -52.81
CA GLY A 404 16.36 17.17 -53.93
C GLY A 404 16.11 18.68 -53.79
N ASP A 405 15.60 19.16 -52.65
CA ASP A 405 15.41 20.60 -52.40
C ASP A 405 16.72 21.22 -51.90
N PHE A 406 17.69 21.35 -52.80
CA PHE A 406 19.02 21.90 -52.50
C PHE A 406 18.97 23.33 -51.97
N ASN A 407 17.97 24.11 -52.36
CA ASN A 407 17.79 25.48 -51.89
C ASN A 407 17.35 25.51 -50.42
N ALA A 408 16.38 24.69 -50.01
CA ALA A 408 16.00 24.55 -48.62
C ALA A 408 17.10 23.91 -47.77
N ALA A 409 17.78 22.89 -48.31
CA ALA A 409 18.92 22.24 -47.67
C ALA A 409 20.01 23.26 -47.32
N ARG A 410 20.42 24.10 -48.28
CA ARG A 410 21.39 25.18 -48.06
C ARG A 410 20.98 26.14 -46.95
N ARG A 411 19.71 26.55 -46.92
CA ARG A 411 19.21 27.46 -45.88
C ARG A 411 19.34 26.80 -44.51
N ALA A 412 18.89 25.55 -44.36
CA ALA A 412 18.98 24.81 -43.11
C ALA A 412 20.44 24.63 -42.64
N PHE A 413 21.36 24.25 -43.54
CA PHE A 413 22.78 24.13 -43.21
C PHE A 413 23.43 25.47 -42.85
N ARG A 414 23.09 26.58 -43.53
CA ARG A 414 23.57 27.92 -43.15
C ARG A 414 23.09 28.34 -41.76
N GLU A 415 21.85 28.02 -41.39
CA GLU A 415 21.34 28.27 -40.05
C GLU A 415 22.05 27.39 -39.00
N ALA A 416 22.29 26.10 -39.30
CA ALA A 416 23.07 25.22 -38.44
C ALA A 416 24.51 25.73 -38.23
N ARG A 417 25.15 26.23 -39.29
CA ARG A 417 26.53 26.74 -39.31
C ARG A 417 26.78 27.92 -38.34
N LYS A 418 25.71 28.62 -37.93
CA LYS A 418 25.82 29.69 -36.93
C LYS A 418 26.29 29.16 -35.57
N ASP A 419 25.99 27.91 -35.22
CA ASP A 419 26.54 27.24 -34.04
C ASP A 419 27.94 26.67 -34.35
N GLN A 420 28.92 26.98 -33.51
CA GLN A 420 30.31 26.55 -33.68
C GLN A 420 30.44 25.02 -33.73
N ARG A 421 29.59 24.28 -33.00
CA ARG A 421 29.65 22.81 -32.92
C ARG A 421 29.17 22.13 -34.20
N ALA A 422 28.26 22.77 -34.95
CA ALA A 422 27.71 22.26 -36.20
C ALA A 422 28.43 22.81 -37.45
N ARG A 423 29.24 23.86 -37.31
CA ARG A 423 29.88 24.59 -38.42
C ARG A 423 30.62 23.68 -39.40
N SER A 424 31.54 22.84 -38.90
CA SER A 424 32.34 21.97 -39.77
C SER A 424 31.48 21.02 -40.59
N TYR A 425 30.48 20.39 -39.96
CA TYR A 425 29.58 19.46 -40.64
C TYR A 425 28.67 20.18 -41.64
N ALA A 426 28.12 21.34 -41.27
CA ALA A 426 27.34 22.17 -42.18
C ALA A 426 28.16 22.63 -43.41
N ASP A 427 29.42 23.02 -43.22
CA ASP A 427 30.30 23.42 -44.33
C ASP A 427 30.61 22.27 -45.29
N GLN A 428 30.77 21.05 -44.78
CA GLN A 428 30.92 19.85 -45.62
C GLN A 428 29.67 19.61 -46.48
N TRP A 429 28.48 19.67 -45.88
CA TRP A 429 27.23 19.54 -46.62
C TRP A 429 27.01 20.65 -47.64
N LEU A 430 27.32 21.90 -47.31
CA LEU A 430 27.21 23.02 -48.26
C LEU A 430 28.11 22.82 -49.49
N LYS A 431 29.33 22.31 -49.31
CA LYS A 431 30.23 21.96 -50.41
C LYS A 431 29.68 20.78 -51.22
N TYR A 432 29.18 19.76 -50.55
CA TYR A 432 28.61 18.58 -51.19
C TYR A 432 27.41 18.92 -52.07
N ILE A 433 26.49 19.76 -51.59
CA ILE A 433 25.36 20.24 -52.40
C ILE A 433 25.84 20.92 -53.69
N SER A 434 26.83 21.82 -53.60
CA SER A 434 27.36 22.49 -54.78
C SER A 434 27.99 21.52 -55.78
N SER A 435 28.68 20.48 -55.28
CA SER A 435 29.24 19.43 -56.14
C SER A 435 28.15 18.60 -56.83
N GLU A 436 27.09 18.25 -56.11
CA GLU A 436 26.01 17.41 -56.64
C GLU A 436 25.17 18.17 -57.68
N GLU A 437 24.91 19.46 -57.46
CA GLU A 437 24.23 20.29 -58.47
C GLU A 437 25.05 20.42 -59.75
N ASN A 438 26.37 20.67 -59.66
CA ASN A 438 27.23 20.71 -60.84
C ASN A 438 27.18 19.39 -61.60
N ARG A 439 27.23 18.26 -60.88
CA ARG A 439 27.10 16.91 -61.48
C ARG A 439 25.75 16.73 -62.17
N LEU A 440 24.65 17.15 -61.54
CA LEU A 440 23.30 17.05 -62.13
C LEU A 440 23.16 17.97 -63.35
N GLU A 441 23.76 19.17 -63.35
CA GLU A 441 23.81 20.05 -64.50
C GLU A 441 24.63 19.47 -65.66
N GLU A 442 25.76 18.82 -65.37
CA GLU A 442 26.57 18.11 -66.38
C GLU A 442 25.80 16.92 -66.97
N LEU A 443 25.17 16.10 -66.14
CA LEU A 443 24.32 14.99 -66.60
C LEU A 443 23.14 15.47 -67.45
N ALA A 444 22.53 16.61 -67.10
CA ALA A 444 21.47 17.20 -67.90
C ALA A 444 21.96 17.65 -69.28
N LYS A 445 23.18 18.21 -69.38
CA LYS A 445 23.79 18.58 -70.67
C LYS A 445 24.11 17.36 -71.53
N ASP A 446 24.51 16.26 -70.92
CA ASP A 446 24.83 15.01 -71.63
C ASP A 446 23.58 14.26 -72.12
N LEU A 447 22.43 14.49 -71.48
CA LEU A 447 21.15 13.84 -71.82
C LEU A 447 20.30 14.62 -72.85
N GLY A 448 20.68 15.86 -73.19
CA GLY A 448 20.05 16.68 -74.25
C GLY A 448 19.05 17.70 -73.72
#